data_AF-A0A3B8U8A1-F1
#
_entry.id   AF-A0A3B8U8A1-F1
#
_cell.length_a   1.000
_cell.length_b   1.000
_cell.length_c   1.000
_cell.angle_alpha   90.00
_cell.angle_beta   90.00
_cell.angle_gamma   90.00
#
_symmetry.space_group_name_H-M   'P 1'
#
loop_
_entity.id
_entity.type
_entity.pdbx_description
1 polymer ?
#
loop_
_entity_poly.entity_id
_entity_poly.type
_entity_poly.pdbx_seq_one_letter_code
_entity_poly.pdbx_strand_id
1 'polypeptide(L)'
;CILVDEAQFLSAKVIEELRRITMEWDLPVICYGLRTDFKTHLFDGSSRLFELADSIEEVKATCHFCTRKSIMNLKHINGSATNEGPSV
;
A
#
# COMPACT_ATOMS: atom_id res chain seq x y z
N CYS A 1 6.86 10.35 16.60
CA CYS A 1 6.76 9.82 15.21
C CYS A 1 6.45 8.34 15.30
N ILE A 2 5.41 7.88 14.62
CA ILE A 2 5.03 6.46 14.50
C ILE A 2 5.31 6.02 13.06
N LEU A 3 6.00 4.90 12.91
CA LEU A 3 6.24 4.26 11.62
C LEU A 3 5.42 2.98 11.56
N VAL A 4 4.66 2.82 10.48
CA VAL A 4 3.83 1.65 10.23
C VAL A 4 4.29 1.03 8.92
N ASP A 5 4.73 -0.22 9.00
CA ASP A 5 5.12 -0.98 7.82
C ASP A 5 3.98 -1.93 7.41
N GLU A 6 3.95 -2.30 6.13
CA GLU A 6 2.92 -3.16 5.52
C GLU A 6 1.48 -2.70 5.82
N ALA A 7 1.26 -1.38 5.79
CA ALA A 7 0.01 -0.75 6.19
C ALA A 7 -1.21 -1.16 5.33
N GLN A 8 -0.96 -1.74 4.15
CA GLN A 8 -2.03 -2.28 3.30
C GLN A 8 -2.83 -3.39 3.98
N PHE A 9 -2.24 -4.12 4.94
CA PHE A 9 -2.90 -5.21 5.67
C PHE A 9 -3.72 -4.73 6.87
N LEU A 10 -3.65 -3.44 7.20
CA LEU A 10 -4.47 -2.88 8.25
C LEU A 10 -5.91 -2.70 7.76
N SER A 11 -6.87 -2.91 8.66
CA SER A 11 -8.26 -2.55 8.36
C SER A 11 -8.43 -1.02 8.29
N ALA A 12 -9.42 -0.55 7.54
CA ALA A 12 -9.78 0.87 7.47
C ALA A 12 -9.98 1.48 8.87
N LYS A 13 -10.53 0.72 9.83
CA LYS A 13 -10.70 1.15 11.22
C LYS A 13 -9.36 1.47 11.90
N VAL A 14 -8.32 0.67 11.67
CA VAL A 14 -6.99 0.96 12.25
C VAL A 14 -6.41 2.22 11.62
N ILE A 15 -6.61 2.43 10.32
CA ILE A 15 -6.18 3.67 9.63
C ILE A 15 -6.86 4.92 10.22
N GLU A 16 -8.15 4.84 10.56
CA GLU A 16 -8.86 5.92 11.27
C GLU A 16 -8.23 6.24 12.62
N GLU A 17 -7.89 5.22 13.40
CA GLU A 17 -7.25 5.43 14.71
C GLU A 17 -5.85 6.04 14.56
N LEU A 18 -5.10 5.67 13.52
CA LEU A 18 -3.83 6.32 13.18
C LEU A 18 -4.03 7.80 12.83
N ARG A 19 -5.08 8.12 12.05
CA ARG A 19 -5.46 9.52 11.75
C ARG A 19 -5.85 10.29 13.01
N ARG A 20 -6.56 9.65 13.94
CA ARG A 20 -6.89 10.28 15.23
C ARG A 20 -5.65 10.60 16.04
N ILE A 21 -4.62 9.75 16.00
CA ILE A 21 -3.34 10.04 16.67
C ILE A 21 -2.70 11.32 16.11
N THR A 22 -2.69 11.53 14.79
CA THR A 22 -2.12 12.75 14.21
C THR A 22 -2.88 14.01 14.65
N MET A 23 -4.19 13.92 14.83
CA MET A 23 -5.03 15.05 15.21
C MET A 23 -5.04 15.33 16.72
N GLU A 24 -5.18 14.31 17.56
CA GLU A 24 -5.36 14.47 19.00
C GLU A 24 -4.01 14.68 19.72
N TRP A 25 -2.92 14.13 19.18
CA TRP A 25 -1.61 14.11 19.85
C TRP A 25 -0.53 14.88 19.10
N ASP A 26 -0.84 15.44 17.93
CA ASP A 26 0.12 16.14 17.05
C ASP A 26 1.39 15.29 16.76
N LEU A 27 1.21 13.96 16.69
CA LEU A 27 2.29 13.01 16.43
C LEU A 27 2.27 12.59 14.96
N PRO A 28 3.37 12.75 14.20
CA PRO A 28 3.40 12.31 12.81
C PRO A 28 3.33 10.78 12.73
N VAL A 29 2.51 10.29 11.80
CA VAL A 29 2.38 8.87 11.44
C VAL A 29 2.78 8.72 9.97
N ILE A 30 3.75 7.84 9.71
CA ILE A 30 4.19 7.52 8.36
C ILE A 30 3.88 6.05 8.09
N CYS A 31 3.12 5.80 7.03
CA CYS A 31 2.72 4.46 6.62
C CYS A 31 3.45 4.06 5.33
N TYR A 32 4.11 2.90 5.36
CA TYR A 32 4.65 2.23 4.19
C TYR A 32 3.76 1.06 3.82
N GLY A 33 3.58 0.82 2.52
CA GLY A 33 2.78 -0.30 2.06
C GLY A 33 2.50 -0.28 0.56
N LEU A 34 1.93 -1.39 0.09
CA LEU A 34 1.52 -1.55 -1.30
C LEU A 34 0.19 -0.85 -1.56
N ARG A 35 0.10 -0.08 -2.65
CA ARG A 35 -1.18 0.52 -3.08
C ARG A 35 -2.19 -0.56 -3.47
N THR A 36 -1.82 -1.42 -4.41
CA THR A 36 -2.69 -2.45 -4.99
C THR A 36 -2.06 -3.82 -4.92
N ASP A 37 -2.90 -4.84 -4.93
CA ASP A 37 -2.49 -6.22 -5.16
C ASP A 37 -2.02 -6.46 -6.60
N PHE A 38 -1.62 -7.69 -6.90
CA PHE A 38 -1.17 -8.11 -8.23
C PHE A 38 -2.29 -8.12 -9.29
N LYS A 39 -3.55 -8.02 -8.87
CA LYS A 39 -4.73 -7.92 -9.74
C LYS A 39 -5.18 -6.48 -9.93
N THR A 40 -4.38 -5.51 -9.45
CA THR A 40 -4.63 -4.06 -9.53
C THR A 40 -5.82 -3.57 -8.69
N HIS A 41 -6.25 -4.34 -7.69
CA HIS A 41 -7.23 -3.90 -6.72
C HIS A 41 -6.54 -3.26 -5.51
N LEU A 42 -7.09 -2.15 -5.01
CA LEU A 42 -6.61 -1.54 -3.76
C LEU A 42 -6.78 -2.54 -2.61
N PHE A 43 -5.81 -2.59 -1.72
CA PHE A 43 -6.01 -3.19 -0.40
C PHE A 43 -6.89 -2.27 0.46
N ASP A 44 -7.65 -2.84 1.42
CA ASP A 44 -8.55 -2.08 2.28
C ASP A 44 -7.82 -0.96 3.05
N GLY A 45 -6.69 -1.28 3.69
CA GLY A 45 -5.88 -0.30 4.42
C GLY A 45 -5.35 0.80 3.51
N SER A 46 -4.86 0.41 2.33
CA SER A 46 -4.38 1.35 1.32
C SER A 46 -5.49 2.24 0.78
N SER A 47 -6.69 1.71 0.52
CA SER A 47 -7.84 2.51 0.09
C SER A 47 -8.15 3.60 1.12
N ARG A 48 -8.18 3.26 2.41
CA ARG A 48 -8.45 4.25 3.45
C ARG A 48 -7.32 5.27 3.60
N LEU A 49 -6.07 4.85 3.44
CA LEU A 49 -4.93 5.78 3.41
C LEU A 49 -5.02 6.76 2.23
N PHE A 50 -5.47 6.31 1.05
CA PHE A 50 -5.68 7.20 -0.10
C PHE A 50 -6.76 8.26 0.14
N GLU A 51 -7.74 7.97 0.99
CA GLU A 51 -8.81 8.91 1.36
C GLU A 51 -8.39 9.89 2.46
N LEU A 52 -7.47 9.50 3.37
CA LEU A 52 -7.16 10.23 4.60
C LEU A 52 -5.77 10.83 4.69
N ALA A 53 -4.78 10.31 3.97
CA ALA A 53 -3.40 10.75 4.14
C ALA A 53 -3.24 12.21 3.69
N ASP A 54 -2.57 13.02 4.51
CA ASP A 54 -2.30 14.43 4.17
C ASP A 54 -1.33 14.55 2.99
N SER A 55 -0.47 13.54 2.78
CA SER A 55 0.39 13.41 1.62
C SER A 55 0.61 11.94 1.25
N ILE A 56 0.83 11.68 -0.04
CA ILE A 56 1.11 10.34 -0.58
C ILE A 56 2.30 10.44 -1.52
N GLU A 57 3.36 9.69 -1.23
CA GLU A 57 4.56 9.63 -2.05
C GLU A 57 4.72 8.25 -2.68
N GLU A 58 4.91 8.22 -3.99
CA GLU A 58 5.17 6.96 -4.72
C GLU A 58 6.65 6.60 -4.63
N VAL A 59 6.94 5.40 -4.11
CA VAL A 59 8.27 4.78 -4.22
C VAL A 59 8.42 4.19 -5.62
N LYS A 60 9.30 4.79 -6.44
CA LYS A 60 9.49 4.39 -7.84
C LYS A 60 10.23 3.05 -7.94
N ALA A 61 9.66 2.14 -8.71
CA ALA A 61 10.30 0.89 -9.13
C ALA A 61 10.48 0.84 -10.65
N THR A 62 11.43 0.02 -11.12
CA THR A 62 11.68 -0.18 -12.55
C THR A 62 11.12 -1.52 -13.00
N CYS A 63 10.42 -1.54 -14.13
CA CYS A 63 9.87 -2.75 -14.70
C CYS A 63 11.00 -3.68 -15.15
N HIS A 64 10.95 -4.93 -14.68
CA HIS A 64 11.91 -5.96 -15.01
C HIS A 64 12.05 -6.22 -16.52
N PHE A 65 10.98 -6.03 -17.32
CA PHE A 65 10.96 -6.40 -18.73
C PHE A 65 11.26 -5.26 -19.71
N CYS A 66 11.08 -4.00 -19.32
CA CYS A 66 11.08 -2.90 -20.28
C CYS A 66 11.68 -1.59 -19.78
N THR A 67 12.34 -1.60 -18.62
CA THR A 67 13.05 -0.45 -17.99
C THR A 67 12.20 0.81 -17.77
N ARG A 68 10.90 0.78 -18.05
CA ARG A 68 9.94 1.84 -17.73
C ARG A 68 9.52 1.76 -16.26
N LYS A 69 8.89 2.81 -15.74
CA LYS A 69 8.33 2.84 -14.38
C LYS A 69 7.38 1.65 -14.16
N SER A 70 7.63 0.87 -13.13
CA SER A 70 6.71 -0.17 -12.66
C SER A 70 5.66 0.45 -11.76
N ILE A 71 4.39 0.09 -11.98
CA ILE A 71 3.23 0.58 -11.20
C ILE A 71 2.38 -0.55 -10.62
N MET A 72 2.78 -1.80 -10.86
CA MET A 72 2.06 -3.01 -10.45
C MET A 72 3.05 -4.08 -9.99
N ASN A 73 2.59 -4.95 -9.11
CA ASN A 73 3.30 -6.15 -8.73
C ASN A 73 2.85 -7.32 -9.62
N LEU A 74 3.79 -8.12 -10.10
CA LEU A 74 3.51 -9.29 -10.92
C LEU A 74 3.68 -10.56 -10.09
N LYS A 75 2.64 -11.38 -10.00
CA LYS A 75 2.70 -12.67 -9.33
C LYS A 75 3.19 -13.75 -10.30
N HIS A 76 4.16 -14.54 -9.88
CA HIS A 76 4.66 -15.70 -10.62
C HIS A 76 4.35 -16.99 -9.87
N ILE A 77 3.85 -18.00 -10.60
CA ILE A 77 3.71 -19.38 -10.11
C ILE A 77 4.40 -20.28 -11.12
N ASN A 78 5.34 -21.11 -10.65
CA ASN A 78 6.11 -22.05 -11.50
C ASN A 78 6.78 -21.38 -12.71
N GLY A 79 7.32 -20.17 -12.52
CA GLY A 79 7.99 -19.40 -13.57
C GLY A 79 7.06 -18.61 -14.50
N SER A 80 5.75 -18.81 -14.42
CA SER A 80 4.77 -18.13 -15.26
C SER A 80 4.00 -17.04 -14.51
N ALA A 81 3.77 -15.92 -15.17
CA ALA A 81 2.91 -14.85 -14.64
C ALA A 81 1.47 -15.35 -14.48
N THR A 82 0.80 -14.91 -13.40
CA THR A 82 -0.60 -15.28 -13.15
C THR A 82 -1.37 -14.15 -12.46
N ASN A 83 -2.67 -14.10 -12.77
CA ASN A 83 -3.65 -13.22 -12.11
C ASN A 83 -4.58 -14.01 -11.17
N GLU A 84 -4.25 -15.26 -10.87
CA GLU A 84 -5.06 -16.15 -10.04
C GLU A 84 -4.54 -16.30 -8.60
N GLY A 85 -5.42 -16.79 -7.72
CA GLY A 85 -5.13 -17.04 -6.31
C GLY A 85 -5.44 -15.86 -5.38
N PRO A 86 -5.20 -16.02 -4.07
CA PRO A 86 -5.49 -14.99 -3.09
C PRO A 86 -4.49 -13.84 -3.17
N SER A 87 -4.97 -12.65 -2.80
CA SER A 87 -4.18 -11.48 -2.45
C SER A 87 -4.02 -11.52 -0.94
N VAL A 88 -2.79 -11.74 -0.48
CA VAL A 88 -2.44 -11.84 0.94
C VAL A 88 -1.62 -10.65 1.37
#